data_AF-A0AA43CAG2-F1
#
_entry.id   AF-A0AA43CAG2-F1
#
_cell.length_a   1.000
_cell.length_b   1.000
_cell.length_c   1.000
_cell.angle_alpha   90.00
_cell.angle_beta   90.00
_cell.angle_gamma   90.00
#
_symmetry.space_group_name_H-M   'P 1'
#
loop_
_entity.id
_entity.type
_entity.pdbx_description
1 polymer ?
#
loop_
_entity_poly.entity_id
_entity_poly.type
_entity_poly.pdbx_seq_one_letter_code
_entity_poly.pdbx_strand_id
1 'polypeptide(L)'
;MKDNDEQRGLSALEALYELARADIPATLKALADWLDTPEPQLRDLLIRLDAQGLVDAHRTRLTMKGLVLALSKAGTRKQAKRAA
;
A
#
# COMPACT_ATOMS: atom_id res chain seq x y z
N MET A 1 0.67 -12.81 -15.40
CA MET A 1 0.51 -11.33 -15.33
C MET A 1 -0.26 -10.85 -14.09
N LYS A 2 -1.11 -11.67 -13.45
CA LYS A 2 -1.87 -11.28 -12.25
C LYS A 2 -1.00 -11.07 -11.00
N ASP A 3 0.04 -11.89 -10.84
CA ASP A 3 0.85 -11.93 -9.60
C ASP A 3 1.65 -10.65 -9.34
N ASN A 4 2.15 -9.99 -10.41
CA ASN A 4 2.92 -8.74 -10.27
C ASN A 4 2.04 -7.56 -9.85
N ASP A 5 0.81 -7.49 -10.35
CA ASP A 5 -0.12 -6.41 -10.00
C ASP A 5 -0.69 -6.58 -8.59
N GLU A 6 -0.94 -7.82 -8.18
CA GLU A 6 -1.33 -8.14 -6.79
C GLU A 6 -0.20 -7.78 -5.82
N GLN A 7 1.04 -8.20 -6.13
CA GLN A 7 2.20 -7.87 -5.29
C GLN A 7 2.42 -6.35 -5.20
N ARG A 8 2.25 -5.61 -6.30
CA ARG A 8 2.32 -4.14 -6.31
C ARG A 8 1.22 -3.51 -5.46
N GLY A 9 -0.01 -3.99 -5.57
CA GLY A 9 -1.13 -3.55 -4.75
C GLY A 9 -0.85 -3.75 -3.25
N LEU A 10 -0.37 -4.94 -2.88
CA LEU A 10 0.00 -5.24 -1.50
C LEU A 10 1.16 -4.38 -0.99
N SER A 11 2.18 -4.12 -1.81
CA SER A 11 3.29 -3.23 -1.45
C SER A 11 2.80 -1.79 -1.24
N ALA A 12 1.86 -1.31 -2.06
CA ALA A 12 1.27 0.01 -1.88
C ALA A 12 0.48 0.13 -0.57
N LEU A 13 -0.28 -0.91 -0.20
CA LEU A 13 -1.00 -0.95 1.08
C LEU A 13 -0.04 -0.96 2.28
N GLU A 14 1.06 -1.71 2.20
CA GLU A 14 2.10 -1.72 3.24
C GLU A 14 2.76 -0.35 3.38
N ALA A 15 3.14 0.30 2.26
CA ALA A 15 3.79 1.61 2.31
C ALA A 15 2.85 2.69 2.87
N LEU A 16 1.57 2.69 2.47
CA LEU A 16 0.58 3.59 3.06
C LEU A 16 0.40 3.36 4.57
N TYR A 17 0.44 2.10 5.02
CA TYR A 17 0.38 1.78 6.43
C TYR A 17 1.61 2.30 7.19
N GLU A 18 2.81 2.12 6.65
CA GLU A 18 4.05 2.57 7.29
C GLU A 18 4.14 4.11 7.35
N LEU A 19 3.73 4.80 6.29
CA LEU A 19 3.65 6.27 6.27
C LEU A 19 2.67 6.78 7.34
N ALA A 20 1.48 6.18 7.41
CA ALA A 20 0.49 6.54 8.44
C ALA A 20 1.00 6.24 9.87
N ARG A 21 1.72 5.12 10.06
CA ARG A 21 2.32 4.74 11.35
C ARG A 21 3.43 5.68 11.79
N ALA A 22 4.18 6.23 10.84
CA ALA A 22 5.24 7.19 11.08
C ALA A 22 4.75 8.65 11.19
N ASP A 23 3.43 8.89 11.09
CA ASP A 23 2.82 10.22 11.02
C ASP A 23 3.38 11.08 9.87
N ILE A 24 3.78 10.43 8.78
CA ILE A 24 4.28 11.08 7.56
C ILE A 24 3.10 11.28 6.61
N PRO A 25 2.89 12.49 6.06
CA PRO A 25 1.89 12.72 5.03
C PRO A 25 2.08 11.79 3.83
N ALA A 26 1.12 10.89 3.62
CA ALA A 26 1.12 9.97 2.49
C ALA A 26 0.71 10.71 1.20
N THR A 27 1.60 11.52 0.65
CA THR A 27 1.40 12.12 -0.68
C THR A 27 1.68 11.11 -1.78
N LEU A 28 1.09 11.29 -2.97
CA LEU A 28 1.36 10.44 -4.14
C LEU A 28 2.87 10.36 -4.44
N LYS A 29 3.57 11.50 -4.34
CA LYS A 29 5.01 11.59 -4.52
C LYS A 29 5.78 10.79 -3.48
N ALA A 30 5.49 10.97 -2.19
CA ALA A 30 6.16 10.23 -1.13
C ALA A 30 5.99 8.70 -1.28
N LEU A 31 4.80 8.28 -1.72
CA LEU A 31 4.51 6.88 -1.99
C LEU A 31 5.21 6.36 -3.26
N ALA A 32 5.31 7.18 -4.31
CA ALA A 32 6.05 6.89 -5.54
C ALA A 32 7.54 6.71 -5.26
N ASP A 33 8.13 7.63 -4.49
CA ASP A 33 9.53 7.59 -4.08
C ASP A 33 9.82 6.36 -3.22
N TRP A 34 8.91 6.00 -2.29
CA TRP A 34 9.06 4.82 -1.44
C TRP A 34 9.03 3.51 -2.25
N LEU A 35 8.14 3.42 -3.23
CA LEU A 35 7.90 2.22 -4.03
C LEU A 35 8.76 2.14 -5.28
N ASP A 36 9.64 3.12 -5.52
CA ASP A 36 10.42 3.27 -6.76
C ASP A 36 9.53 3.10 -8.01
N THR A 37 8.35 3.74 -7.98
CA THR A 37 7.31 3.58 -9.00
C THR A 37 6.89 4.94 -9.53
N PRO A 38 6.85 5.16 -10.86
CA PRO A 38 6.43 6.43 -11.44
C PRO A 38 5.01 6.84 -10.98
N GLU A 39 4.82 8.12 -10.65
CA GLU A 39 3.53 8.66 -10.18
C GLU A 39 2.32 8.29 -11.07
N PRO A 40 2.40 8.32 -12.42
CA PRO A 40 1.25 7.92 -13.26
C PRO A 40 0.84 6.46 -13.05
N GLN A 41 1.81 5.56 -12.94
CA GLN A 41 1.55 4.13 -12.73
C GLN A 41 1.00 3.87 -11.33
N LEU A 42 1.52 4.59 -10.33
CA LEU A 42 1.01 4.53 -8.97
C LEU A 42 -0.41 5.10 -8.86
N ARG A 43 -0.72 6.17 -9.58
CA ARG A 43 -2.06 6.74 -9.64
C ARG A 43 -3.06 5.74 -10.20
N ASP A 44 -2.74 5.08 -11.32
CA ASP A 44 -3.58 4.04 -11.91
C ASP A 44 -3.79 2.86 -10.93
N LEU A 45 -2.74 2.48 -10.21
CA LEU A 45 -2.84 1.46 -9.17
C LEU A 45 -3.77 1.89 -8.01
N LEU A 46 -3.63 3.11 -7.51
CA LEU A 46 -4.48 3.63 -6.44
C LEU A 46 -5.94 3.71 -6.85
N ILE A 47 -6.24 4.11 -8.10
CA ILE A 47 -7.60 4.10 -8.64
C ILE A 47 -8.18 2.68 -8.63
N ARG A 48 -7.40 1.68 -9.04
CA ARG A 48 -7.86 0.27 -9.00
C ARG A 48 -8.07 -0.25 -7.57
N LEU A 49 -7.24 0.17 -6.61
CA LEU A 49 -7.39 -0.18 -5.20
C LEU A 49 -8.59 0.52 -4.56
N ASP A 50 -8.89 1.76 -4.98
CA ASP A 50 -10.05 2.55 -4.55
C ASP A 50 -11.36 1.91 -5.06
N ALA A 51 -11.40 1.49 -6.32
CA ALA A 51 -12.50 0.70 -6.86
C ALA A 51 -12.77 -0.61 -6.10
N GLN A 52 -11.78 -1.13 -5.36
CA GLN A 52 -11.91 -2.31 -4.49
C GLN A 52 -12.24 -1.96 -3.03
N GLY A 53 -12.33 -0.66 -2.71
CA GLY A 53 -12.56 -0.12 -1.38
C GLY A 53 -11.38 -0.29 -0.43
N LEU A 54 -10.15 -0.41 -0.93
CA LEU A 54 -8.94 -0.62 -0.11
C LEU A 54 -8.23 0.70 0.25
N VAL A 55 -8.32 1.69 -0.62
CA VAL A 55 -7.75 3.03 -0.40
C VAL A 55 -8.77 4.10 -0.75
N ASP A 56 -8.61 5.29 -0.21
CA ASP A 56 -9.17 6.52 -0.77
C ASP A 56 -8.07 7.13 -1.65
N ALA A 57 -8.23 7.07 -2.98
CA ALA A 57 -7.20 7.52 -3.91
C ALA A 57 -7.03 9.05 -3.87
N HIS A 58 -8.10 9.81 -3.59
CA HIS A 58 -8.04 11.26 -3.50
C HIS A 58 -7.23 11.71 -2.27
N ARG A 59 -7.38 11.00 -1.16
CA ARG A 59 -6.66 11.30 0.10
C ARG A 59 -5.37 10.51 0.25
N THR A 60 -5.06 9.60 -0.67
CA THR A 60 -3.91 8.69 -0.62
C THR A 60 -3.80 8.02 0.77
N ARG A 61 -4.91 7.41 1.21
CA ARG A 61 -5.04 6.84 2.56
C ARG A 61 -5.71 5.47 2.52
N LEU A 62 -5.37 4.59 3.45
CA LEU A 62 -6.07 3.32 3.64
C LEU A 62 -7.52 3.53 4.12
N THR A 63 -8.46 2.77 3.54
CA THR A 63 -9.76 2.53 4.18
C THR A 63 -9.60 1.56 5.34
N MET A 64 -10.65 1.32 6.12
CA MET A 64 -10.62 0.29 7.15
C MET A 64 -10.31 -1.10 6.57
N LYS A 65 -10.90 -1.43 5.42
CA LYS A 65 -10.66 -2.71 4.72
C LYS A 65 -9.20 -2.82 4.27
N GLY A 66 -8.64 -1.76 3.70
CA GLY A 66 -7.22 -1.72 3.32
C GLY A 66 -6.28 -1.84 4.52
N LEU A 67 -6.62 -1.21 5.65
CA LEU A 67 -5.84 -1.28 6.88
C LEU A 67 -5.77 -2.72 7.42
N VAL A 68 -6.90 -3.42 7.50
CA VAL A 68 -6.93 -4.83 7.95
C VAL A 68 -6.07 -5.72 7.04
N LEU A 69 -6.13 -5.50 5.72
CA LEU A 69 -5.34 -6.26 4.76
C LEU A 69 -3.83 -5.98 4.90
N ALA A 70 -3.44 -4.71 5.02
CA ALA A 70 -2.06 -4.31 5.26
C ALA A 70 -1.50 -4.90 6.56
N LEU A 71 -2.29 -4.88 7.64
CA LEU A 71 -1.92 -5.46 8.94
C LEU A 71 -1.73 -6.98 8.88
N SER A 72 -2.61 -7.68 8.16
CA SER A 72 -2.53 -9.14 8.00
C SER A 72 -1.20 -9.54 7.35
N LYS A 73 -0.74 -8.77 6.37
CA LYS A 73 0.55 -9.01 5.68
C LYS A 73 1.76 -8.54 6.51
N ALA A 74 1.67 -7.42 7.21
CA ALA A 74 2.71 -6.98 8.13
C ALA A 74 2.93 -8.00 9.27
N GLY A 75 1.85 -8.61 9.76
CA GLY A 75 1.88 -9.68 10.75
C GLY A 75 2.58 -10.95 10.26
N THR A 76 2.28 -11.41 9.04
CA THR A 76 2.95 -12.57 8.44
C THR A 76 4.43 -12.31 8.16
N ARG A 77 4.80 -11.10 7.74
CA ARG A 77 6.21 -10.71 7.55
C ARG A 77 7.00 -10.66 8.86
N LYS A 78 6.37 -10.25 9.97
CA LYS A 78 7.00 -10.24 11.31
C LYS A 78 7.19 -11.64 11.88
N GLN A 79 6.30 -12.60 11.55
CA GLN A 79 6.49 -14.00 11.89
C GLN A 79 7.56 -14.68 11.02
N ALA A 80 7.56 -14.44 9.71
CA ALA A 80 8.59 -14.99 8.80
C ALA A 80 10.01 -14.54 9.18
N LYS A 81 10.20 -13.27 9.56
CA LYS A 81 11.51 -12.76 10.04
C LYS A 81 11.95 -13.32 11.40
N ARG A 82 11.06 -13.92 12.18
CA ARG A 82 11.37 -14.54 13.48
C ARG A 82 11.66 -16.04 13.38
N ALA A 83 11.33 -16.65 12.25
CA ALA A 83 11.52 -18.08 11.98
C ALA A 83 12.70 -18.35 11.01
N ALA A 84 13.44 -17.30 10.62
CA ALA A 84 14.62 -17.35 9.75
C ALA A 84 15.90 -17.09 10.55
#